data_AF-A0A9X2Q4S9-F1
#
_entry.id   AF-A0A9X2Q4S9-F1
#
_cell.length_a   1.000
_cell.length_b   1.000
_cell.length_c   1.000
_cell.angle_alpha   90.00
_cell.angle_beta   90.00
_cell.angle_gamma   90.00
#
_symmetry.space_group_name_H-M   'P 1'
#
loop_
_entity.id
_entity.type
_entity.pdbx_description
1 polymer ?
#
loop_
_entity_poly.entity_id
_entity_poly.type
_entity_poly.pdbx_seq_one_letter_code
_entity_poly.pdbx_strand_id
1 'polypeptide(L)'
;MEFPPPKVDVYRNLKTGGFSIRSRDPDHFDGAYGRVVAHCKQALVGDVEFVVQQGARERAVEEGQRSVHAFVRGVLIGSGELPSLSEKQVRHWNEVTYNPFEQSDFVMVGSEEPVFTAPLALLGQETAWIPDSV
;
A
#
# COMPACT_ATOMS: atom_id res chain seq x y z
N MET A 1 17.62 -22.82 0.87
CA MET A 1 17.04 -22.19 -0.32
C MET A 1 16.22 -21.03 0.22
N GLU A 2 16.74 -19.82 0.15
CA GLU A 2 15.98 -18.62 0.54
C GLU A 2 14.99 -18.35 -0.61
N PHE A 3 13.70 -18.40 -0.30
CA PHE A 3 12.70 -17.94 -1.25
C PHE A 3 12.80 -16.42 -1.34
N PRO A 4 12.72 -15.83 -2.55
CA PRO A 4 12.63 -14.39 -2.66
C PRO A 4 11.41 -13.91 -1.87
N PRO A 5 11.46 -12.71 -1.28
CA PRO A 5 10.33 -12.17 -0.55
C PRO A 5 9.09 -12.08 -1.46
N PRO A 6 7.88 -12.36 -0.94
CA PRO A 6 6.70 -12.56 -1.77
C PRO A 6 6.20 -11.26 -2.39
N LYS A 7 5.70 -11.35 -3.63
CA LYS A 7 4.95 -10.25 -4.23
C LYS A 7 3.55 -10.14 -3.62
N VAL A 8 3.15 -8.93 -3.23
CA VAL A 8 1.88 -8.65 -2.55
C VAL A 8 1.20 -7.39 -3.08
N ASP A 9 -0.12 -7.31 -2.88
CA ASP A 9 -0.85 -6.04 -2.80
C ASP A 9 -1.18 -5.77 -1.33
N VAL A 10 -0.87 -4.59 -0.82
CA VAL A 10 -1.24 -4.12 0.52
C VAL A 10 -2.27 -2.99 0.40
N TYR A 11 -3.39 -3.11 1.11
CA TYR A 11 -4.46 -2.10 1.07
C TYR A 11 -5.19 -1.96 2.38
N ARG A 12 -5.83 -0.80 2.57
CA ARG A 12 -6.59 -0.51 3.77
C ARG A 12 -7.80 -1.44 3.90
N ASN A 13 -7.94 -2.08 5.05
CA ASN A 13 -9.16 -2.82 5.37
C ASN A 13 -10.21 -1.85 5.91
N LEU A 14 -11.21 -1.54 5.09
CA LEU A 14 -12.25 -0.57 5.45
C LEU A 14 -13.26 -1.08 6.49
N LYS A 15 -13.27 -2.39 6.80
CA LYS A 15 -14.15 -3.00 7.81
C LYS A 15 -13.53 -3.00 9.19
N THR A 16 -12.27 -3.39 9.30
CA THR A 16 -11.59 -3.60 10.58
C THR A 16 -10.60 -2.49 10.94
N GLY A 17 -10.29 -1.59 10.00
CA GLY A 17 -9.11 -0.74 10.09
C GLY A 17 -7.82 -1.53 9.82
N GLY A 18 -6.69 -0.82 9.74
CA GLY A 18 -5.39 -1.39 9.38
C GLY A 18 -5.30 -1.83 7.91
N PHE A 19 -4.43 -2.78 7.62
CA PHE A 19 -4.11 -3.24 6.27
C PHE A 19 -4.37 -4.73 6.07
N SER A 20 -4.78 -5.09 4.86
CA SER A 20 -4.81 -6.47 4.37
C SER A 20 -3.68 -6.68 3.39
N ILE A 21 -3.02 -7.83 3.49
CA ILE A 21 -1.96 -8.27 2.59
C ILE A 21 -2.55 -9.36 1.70
N ARG A 22 -2.61 -9.09 0.39
CA ARG A 22 -3.10 -10.02 -0.62
C ARG A 22 -1.94 -10.57 -1.43
N SER A 23 -1.83 -11.89 -1.54
CA SER A 23 -0.79 -12.53 -2.33
C SER A 23 -0.91 -12.18 -3.80
N ARG A 24 0.23 -11.88 -4.43
CA ARG A 24 0.45 -11.80 -5.87
C ARG A 24 1.55 -12.75 -6.33
N ASP A 25 1.83 -13.75 -5.50
CA ASP A 25 2.84 -14.76 -5.73
C ASP A 25 2.16 -16.14 -5.67
N PRO A 26 2.14 -16.90 -6.77
CA PRO A 26 1.51 -18.21 -6.82
C PRO A 26 2.29 -19.28 -6.06
N ASP A 27 3.60 -19.07 -5.84
CA ASP A 27 4.51 -20.11 -5.36
C ASP A 27 4.85 -19.93 -3.87
N HIS A 28 4.74 -18.71 -3.34
CA HIS A 28 5.15 -18.44 -1.95
C HIS A 28 4.10 -18.84 -0.90
N PHE A 29 2.82 -18.69 -1.23
CA PHE A 29 1.71 -19.04 -0.34
C PHE A 29 0.85 -20.10 -1.03
N ASP A 30 0.88 -21.33 -0.53
CA ASP A 30 0.22 -22.51 -1.10
C ASP A 30 -1.14 -22.21 -1.78
N GLY A 31 -1.11 -22.02 -3.11
CA GLY A 31 -2.28 -21.72 -3.93
C GLY A 31 -3.06 -20.45 -3.55
N ALA A 32 -2.46 -19.52 -2.82
CA ALA A 32 -3.14 -18.35 -2.26
C ALA A 32 -3.08 -17.11 -3.14
N TYR A 33 -2.64 -17.22 -4.40
CA TYR A 33 -2.62 -16.10 -5.34
C TYR A 33 -3.99 -15.39 -5.38
N GLY A 34 -3.98 -14.07 -5.21
CA GLY A 34 -5.18 -13.23 -5.18
C GLY A 34 -5.98 -13.29 -3.87
N ARG A 35 -5.57 -14.09 -2.88
CA ARG A 35 -6.22 -14.18 -1.57
C ARG A 35 -5.50 -13.32 -0.53
N VAL A 36 -6.27 -12.85 0.46
CA VAL A 36 -5.70 -12.21 1.65
C VAL A 36 -5.02 -13.28 2.49
N VAL A 37 -3.74 -13.09 2.79
CA VAL A 37 -2.90 -14.03 3.55
C VAL A 37 -2.61 -13.52 4.95
N ALA A 38 -2.74 -12.21 5.20
CA ALA A 38 -2.52 -11.62 6.52
C ALA A 38 -3.24 -10.28 6.69
N HIS A 39 -3.40 -9.87 7.94
CA HIS A 39 -3.83 -8.53 8.37
C HIS A 39 -2.78 -7.92 9.30
N CYS A 40 -2.48 -6.64 9.14
CA CYS A 40 -1.48 -5.96 9.97
C CYS A 40 -1.83 -4.49 10.22
N LYS A 41 -1.19 -3.89 11.23
CA LYS A 41 -1.27 -2.43 11.47
C LYS A 41 -0.25 -1.66 10.65
N GLN A 42 0.90 -2.28 10.38
CA GLN A 42 1.97 -1.72 9.57
C GLN A 42 2.51 -2.76 8.59
N ALA A 43 2.99 -2.28 7.45
CA ALA A 43 3.68 -3.08 6.44
C ALA A 43 4.82 -2.28 5.81
N LEU A 44 5.92 -2.96 5.49
CA LEU A 44 7.04 -2.42 4.73
C LEU A 44 7.10 -3.16 3.39
N VAL A 45 7.02 -2.40 2.30
CA VAL A 45 6.98 -2.93 0.94
C VAL A 45 8.12 -2.31 0.15
N GLY A 46 8.92 -3.14 -0.52
CA GLY A 46 9.95 -2.72 -1.47
C GLY A 46 9.47 -2.80 -2.91
N ASP A 47 10.19 -2.16 -3.84
CA ASP A 47 9.88 -2.14 -5.28
C ASP A 47 8.40 -1.79 -5.53
N VAL A 48 8.02 -0.62 -5.04
CA VAL A 48 6.63 -0.22 -4.86
C VAL A 48 6.02 0.32 -6.15
N GLU A 49 4.81 -0.14 -6.45
CA GLU A 49 3.87 0.42 -7.40
C GLU A 49 2.59 0.84 -6.66
N PHE A 50 2.21 2.10 -6.80
CA PHE A 50 0.92 2.60 -6.34
C PHE A 50 -0.13 2.37 -7.43
N VAL A 51 -1.09 1.50 -7.15
CA VAL A 51 -2.05 1.05 -8.15
C VAL A 51 -3.45 1.49 -7.78
N VAL A 52 -4.09 2.20 -8.71
CA VAL A 52 -5.52 2.54 -8.66
C VAL A 52 -6.24 1.89 -9.85
N GLN A 53 -7.24 1.06 -9.56
CA GLN A 53 -8.08 0.45 -10.57
C GLN A 53 -9.22 1.40 -10.95
N GLN A 54 -9.03 2.19 -12.01
CA GLN A 54 -9.97 3.25 -12.42
C GLN A 54 -11.41 2.75 -12.62
N GLY A 55 -11.62 1.62 -13.30
CA GLY A 55 -12.96 1.08 -13.49
C GLY A 55 -13.64 0.60 -12.18
N ALA A 56 -12.86 0.25 -11.15
CA ALA A 56 -13.41 -0.06 -9.82
C ALA A 56 -13.69 1.21 -9.01
N ARG A 57 -12.88 2.27 -9.21
CA ARG A 57 -13.11 3.60 -8.65
C ARG A 57 -14.39 4.22 -9.20
N GLU A 58 -14.61 4.20 -10.52
CA GLU A 58 -15.83 4.71 -11.17
C GLU A 58 -17.08 4.06 -10.57
N ARG A 59 -17.10 2.73 -10.48
CA ARG A 59 -18.21 2.00 -9.83
C ARG A 59 -18.38 2.38 -8.36
N ALA A 60 -17.29 2.56 -7.61
CA ALA A 60 -17.36 2.97 -6.21
C ALA A 60 -18.01 4.35 -6.05
N VAL A 61 -17.74 5.27 -6.98
CA VAL A 61 -18.34 6.61 -7.02
C VAL A 61 -19.80 6.54 -7.44
N GLU A 62 -20.14 5.78 -8.49
CA GLU A 62 -21.51 5.61 -8.98
C GLU A 62 -22.43 4.92 -7.96
N GLU A 63 -21.97 3.83 -7.36
CA GLU A 63 -22.77 3.02 -6.43
C GLU A 63 -22.72 3.55 -4.99
N GLY A 64 -21.83 4.51 -4.70
CA GLY A 64 -21.55 5.00 -3.35
C GLY A 64 -20.97 3.92 -2.42
N GLN A 65 -20.45 2.82 -2.98
CA GLN A 65 -19.93 1.68 -2.22
C GLN A 65 -18.42 1.71 -2.12
N ARG A 66 -17.92 1.52 -0.89
CA ARG A 66 -16.49 1.45 -0.60
C ARG A 66 -15.90 0.12 -1.08
N SER A 67 -15.55 0.04 -2.36
CA SER A 67 -14.77 -1.07 -2.92
C SER A 67 -13.27 -0.78 -2.77
N VAL A 68 -12.46 -1.83 -2.57
CA VAL A 68 -11.00 -1.68 -2.58
C VAL A 68 -10.54 -1.56 -4.04
N HIS A 69 -10.13 -0.36 -4.42
CA HIS A 69 -9.64 -0.06 -5.77
C HIS A 69 -8.24 0.58 -5.76
N ALA A 70 -7.68 0.83 -4.58
CA ALA A 70 -6.33 1.37 -4.40
C ALA A 70 -5.50 0.45 -3.52
N PHE A 71 -4.28 0.15 -3.95
CA PHE A 71 -3.34 -0.71 -3.22
C PHE A 71 -1.88 -0.39 -3.54
N VAL A 72 -1.01 -0.67 -2.57
CA VAL A 72 0.44 -0.60 -2.68
C VAL A 72 0.94 -2.00 -3.06
N ARG A 73 1.44 -2.14 -4.28
CA ARG A 73 1.97 -3.40 -4.81
C ARG A 73 3.49 -3.41 -4.69
N GLY A 74 4.07 -4.55 -4.38
CA GLY A 74 5.51 -4.72 -4.37
C GLY A 74 5.92 -6.00 -3.67
N VAL A 75 7.12 -5.99 -3.11
CA VAL A 75 7.73 -7.11 -2.40
C VAL A 75 7.57 -6.91 -0.90
N LEU A 76 6.98 -7.86 -0.19
CA LEU A 76 6.77 -7.75 1.25
C LEU A 76 8.09 -7.92 2.00
N ILE A 77 8.57 -6.85 2.64
CA ILE A 77 9.80 -6.87 3.45
C ILE A 77 9.46 -7.18 4.92
N GLY A 78 8.33 -6.67 5.43
CA GLY A 78 7.89 -6.93 6.79
C GLY A 78 6.47 -6.46 7.08
N SER A 79 5.83 -7.03 8.11
CA SER A 79 4.49 -6.64 8.55
C SER A 79 4.30 -6.90 10.05
N GLY A 80 3.45 -6.12 10.70
CA GLY A 80 3.12 -6.27 12.13
C GLY A 80 3.39 -4.99 12.90
N GLU A 81 4.14 -5.11 14.00
CA GLU A 81 4.71 -3.98 14.74
C GLU A 81 6.09 -3.68 14.17
N LEU A 82 6.16 -2.72 13.26
CA LEU A 82 7.40 -2.23 12.69
C LEU A 82 7.93 -1.09 13.56
N PRO A 83 9.26 -0.87 13.62
CA PRO A 83 9.80 0.30 14.29
C PRO A 83 9.15 1.55 13.72
N SER A 84 8.56 2.38 14.59
CA SER A 84 8.12 3.71 14.19
C SER A 84 9.31 4.45 13.60
N LEU A 85 9.12 5.13 12.45
CA LEU A 85 10.13 6.04 11.95
C LEU A 85 10.46 7.05 13.06
N SER A 86 11.74 7.15 13.41
CA SER A 86 12.17 8.22 14.32
C SER A 86 11.89 9.58 13.69
N GLU A 87 11.73 10.63 14.50
CA GLU A 87 11.52 12.00 13.99
C GLU A 87 12.58 12.44 12.97
N LYS A 88 13.82 11.95 13.09
CA LYS A 88 14.88 12.20 12.10
C LYS A 88 14.66 11.45 10.79
N GLN A 89 14.12 10.24 10.83
CA GLN A 89 13.78 9.48 9.62
C GLN A 89 12.56 10.06 8.92
N VAL A 90 11.56 10.54 9.67
CA VAL A 90 10.37 11.21 9.12
C VAL A 90 10.73 12.44 8.27
N ARG A 91 11.83 13.15 8.58
CA ARG A 91 12.28 14.31 7.79
C ARG A 91 12.74 13.97 6.37
N HIS A 92 13.02 12.70 6.09
CA HIS A 92 13.48 12.23 4.79
C HIS A 92 12.44 11.36 4.09
N TRP A 93 11.18 11.45 4.52
CA TRP A 93 10.09 10.64 3.99
C TRP A 93 8.91 11.54 3.70
N ASN A 94 8.34 11.36 2.52
CA ASN A 94 7.13 12.03 2.10
C ASN A 94 5.91 11.19 2.45
N GLU A 95 4.87 11.84 2.96
CA GLU A 95 3.58 11.22 3.16
C GLU A 95 2.84 11.12 1.81
N VAL A 96 2.24 9.96 1.54
CA VAL A 96 1.47 9.64 0.35
C VAL A 96 0.06 9.26 0.77
N THR A 97 -0.92 9.96 0.19
CA THR A 97 -2.33 9.74 0.48
C THR A 97 -3.11 9.38 -0.77
N TYR A 98 -4.33 8.90 -0.56
CA TYR A 98 -5.28 8.63 -1.62
C TYR A 98 -6.70 8.90 -1.16
N ASN A 99 -7.36 9.85 -1.81
CA ASN A 99 -8.79 10.08 -1.65
C ASN A 99 -9.52 9.83 -2.98
N PRO A 100 -10.35 8.79 -3.09
CA PRO A 100 -11.00 8.45 -4.34
C PRO A 100 -12.00 9.49 -4.83
N PHE A 101 -12.51 10.35 -3.95
CA PHE A 101 -13.47 11.38 -4.32
C PHE A 101 -12.80 12.66 -4.84
N GLU A 102 -11.50 12.82 -4.57
CA GLU A 102 -10.75 14.04 -4.91
C GLU A 102 -9.72 13.78 -6.00
N GLN A 103 -9.17 12.56 -6.08
CA GLN A 103 -8.00 12.25 -6.90
C GLN A 103 -8.17 10.95 -7.68
N SER A 104 -7.54 10.87 -8.85
CA SER A 104 -7.45 9.65 -9.68
C SER A 104 -6.34 8.72 -9.22
N ASP A 105 -5.30 9.26 -8.59
CA ASP A 105 -4.04 8.60 -8.27
C ASP A 105 -3.63 8.84 -6.81
N PHE A 106 -2.65 8.09 -6.32
CA PHE A 106 -2.00 8.43 -5.06
C PHE A 106 -1.20 9.72 -5.25
N VAL A 107 -1.22 10.62 -4.26
CA VAL A 107 -0.48 11.89 -4.32
C VAL A 107 0.37 12.11 -3.08
N MET A 108 1.42 12.90 -3.25
CA MET A 108 2.23 13.38 -2.15
C MET A 108 1.50 14.49 -1.38
N VAL A 109 1.45 14.38 -0.05
CA VAL A 109 0.84 15.39 0.81
C VAL A 109 1.67 16.68 0.73
N GLY A 110 0.99 17.80 0.44
CA GLY A 110 1.59 19.14 0.37
C GLY A 110 1.94 19.62 -1.04
N SER A 111 2.38 18.74 -1.95
CA SER A 111 2.61 19.08 -3.36
C SER A 111 1.45 18.66 -4.28
N GLU A 112 0.63 17.70 -3.85
CA GLU A 112 -0.44 17.07 -4.65
C GLU A 112 0.07 16.40 -5.94
N GLU A 113 1.38 16.19 -6.05
CA GLU A 113 1.98 15.51 -7.20
C GLU A 113 1.67 14.02 -7.16
N PRO A 114 1.31 13.40 -8.31
CA PRO A 114 0.99 11.99 -8.37
C PRO A 114 2.23 11.13 -8.15
N VAL A 115 2.05 10.05 -7.37
CA VAL A 115 3.09 9.07 -7.04
C VAL A 115 2.69 7.73 -7.63
N PHE A 116 3.51 7.21 -8.55
CA PHE A 116 3.27 5.93 -9.20
C PHE A 116 4.17 4.82 -8.66
N THR A 117 5.40 5.14 -8.28
CA THR A 117 6.41 4.17 -7.83
C THR A 117 7.29 4.72 -6.73
N ALA A 118 7.84 3.85 -5.90
CA ALA A 118 8.86 4.19 -4.90
C ALA A 118 9.80 3.00 -4.64
N PRO A 119 11.06 3.23 -4.21
CA PRO A 119 11.94 2.13 -3.83
C PRO A 119 11.44 1.40 -2.57
N LEU A 120 10.74 2.11 -1.69
CA LEU A 120 10.27 1.62 -0.41
C LEU A 120 9.00 2.37 0.00
N ALA A 121 8.05 1.68 0.61
CA ALA A 121 6.89 2.28 1.25
C ALA A 121 6.66 1.66 2.62
N LEU A 122 6.52 2.52 3.63
CA LEU A 122 6.03 2.16 4.95
C LEU A 122 4.55 2.50 5.02
N LEU A 123 3.70 1.51 5.29
CA LEU A 123 2.29 1.71 5.53
C LEU A 123 2.04 1.66 7.04
N GLY A 124 1.28 2.62 7.56
CA GLY A 124 0.98 2.73 8.99
C GLY A 124 0.06 3.92 9.26
N GLN A 125 -0.62 3.94 10.42
CA GLN A 125 -1.50 5.05 10.83
C GLN A 125 -2.46 5.53 9.72
N GLU A 126 -2.97 4.59 8.92
CA GLU A 126 -3.90 4.84 7.79
C GLU A 126 -3.32 5.55 6.56
N THR A 127 -2.02 5.82 6.53
CA THR A 127 -1.33 6.48 5.42
C THR A 127 -0.14 5.64 4.93
N ALA A 128 0.53 6.10 3.88
CA ALA A 128 1.78 5.54 3.40
C ALA A 128 2.87 6.61 3.44
N TRP A 129 4.11 6.21 3.71
CA TRP A 129 5.28 7.06 3.60
C TRP A 129 6.28 6.44 2.65
N ILE A 130 6.94 7.27 1.85
CA ILE A 130 8.02 6.88 0.94
C ILE A 130 9.26 7.72 1.23
N PRO A 131 10.49 7.21 1.04
CA PRO A 131 11.68 8.03 1.14
C PRO A 131 11.66 9.21 0.17
N ASP A 132 12.29 10.32 0.55
CA ASP A 132 12.66 11.38 -0.40
C ASP A 132 13.47 10.76 -1.53
N SER A 133 13.18 11.17 -2.76
CA SER A 133 14.05 10.87 -3.88
C SER A 133 15.39 11.58 -3.61
N VAL A 134 16.41 10.81 -3.21
CA VAL A 134 17.79 11.27 -3.01
C VAL A 134 18.37 11.87 -4.29
#